data_AF-A0A9X1GEI5-F1
#
_entry.id   AF-A0A9X1GEI5-F1
#
_cell.length_a   1.000
_cell.length_b   1.000
_cell.length_c   1.000
_cell.angle_alpha   90.00
_cell.angle_beta   90.00
_cell.angle_gamma   90.00
#
_symmetry.space_group_name_H-M   'P 1'
#
loop_
_entity.id
_entity.type
_entity.pdbx_description
1 polymer ?
#
loop_
_entity_poly.entity_id
_entity_poly.type
_entity_poly.pdbx_seq_one_letter_code
_entity_poly.pdbx_strand_id
1 'polypeptide(L)'
;MQKLFPKNGSKLPQLRFAGFADAWEQRKLGEVADIIGGGTPSTNVSEYWNGDIDWYSPVEIGNQIYIDESQKKITGSVAKF
;
A
#
# COMPACT_ATOMS: atom_id res chain seq x y z
N MET A 1 5.07 6.40 20.61
CA MET A 1 5.50 5.32 19.67
C MET A 1 7.01 5.13 19.52
N GLN A 2 7.87 6.11 19.84
CA GLN A 2 9.34 6.00 19.63
C GLN A 2 10.05 4.80 20.27
N LYS A 3 9.50 4.18 21.33
CA LYS A 3 10.12 3.03 22.01
C LYS A 3 9.93 1.69 21.27
N LEU A 4 9.01 1.63 20.31
CA LEU A 4 8.73 0.43 19.50
C LEU A 4 9.75 0.20 18.38
N PHE A 5 10.55 1.22 18.07
CA PHE A 5 11.58 1.18 17.04
C PHE A 5 12.97 1.27 17.69
N PRO A 6 14.01 0.67 17.08
CA PRO A 6 15.37 0.74 17.61
C PRO A 6 15.91 2.16 17.56
N LYS A 7 16.78 2.49 18.53
CA LYS A 7 17.60 3.70 18.46
C LYS A 7 18.79 3.46 17.52
N ASN A 8 19.37 4.55 17.00
CA ASN A 8 20.59 4.48 16.19
C ASN A 8 21.66 3.62 16.89
N GLY A 9 22.21 2.65 16.17
CA GLY A 9 23.21 1.70 16.68
C GLY A 9 22.63 0.45 17.37
N SER A 10 21.32 0.36 17.58
CA SER A 10 20.65 -0.85 18.08
C SER A 10 19.77 -1.48 17.00
N LYS A 11 19.62 -2.80 17.05
CA LYS A 11 18.60 -3.55 16.30
C LYS A 11 17.41 -3.98 17.17
N LEU A 12 17.56 -3.92 18.49
CA LEU A 12 16.51 -4.26 19.44
C LEU A 12 15.79 -2.98 19.91
N PRO A 13 14.46 -2.91 19.80
CA PRO A 13 13.69 -1.81 20.36
C PRO A 13 13.51 -1.98 21.87
N GLN A 14 13.18 -0.87 22.54
CA GLN A 14 13.02 -0.85 24.00
C GLN A 14 11.69 -1.46 24.47
N LEU A 15 10.69 -1.46 23.60
CA LEU A 15 9.36 -2.00 23.87
C LEU A 15 8.90 -2.82 22.66
N ARG A 16 8.27 -3.96 22.92
CA ARG A 16 7.65 -4.83 21.92
C ARG A 16 6.36 -5.40 22.47
N PHE A 17 5.46 -5.76 21.57
CA PHE A 17 4.36 -6.66 21.91
C PHE A 17 4.91 -8.05 22.21
N ALA A 18 4.25 -8.77 23.12
CA ALA A 18 4.63 -10.15 23.44
C ALA A 18 4.66 -11.01 22.15
N GLY A 19 5.68 -11.85 22.01
CA GLY A 19 5.89 -12.68 20.81
C GLY A 19 6.71 -12.02 19.69
N PHE A 20 7.03 -10.72 19.78
CA PHE A 20 7.84 -10.01 18.77
C PHE A 20 9.20 -9.56 19.35
N ALA A 21 10.01 -10.50 19.83
CA ALA A 21 11.28 -10.21 20.51
C ALA A 21 12.49 -10.07 19.57
N ASP A 22 12.32 -10.38 18.29
CA ASP A 22 13.43 -10.42 17.35
C ASP A 22 13.99 -9.03 17.01
N ALA A 23 15.28 -9.04 16.67
CA ALA A 23 16.02 -7.88 16.21
C ALA A 23 15.47 -7.38 14.86
N TRP A 24 15.36 -6.06 14.71
CA TRP A 24 15.12 -5.46 13.40
C TRP A 24 16.29 -5.73 12.46
N GLU A 25 15.93 -5.96 11.20
CA GLU A 25 16.88 -6.19 10.14
C GLU A 25 16.51 -5.40 8.91
N GLN A 26 17.53 -4.97 8.16
CA GLN A 26 17.33 -4.34 6.89
C GLN A 26 17.12 -5.42 5.82
N ARG A 27 16.10 -5.23 4.98
CA ARG A 27 15.77 -6.11 3.86
C ARG A 27 15.46 -5.29 2.62
N LYS A 28 15.68 -5.86 1.44
CA LYS A 28 15.20 -5.25 0.20
C LYS A 28 13.72 -5.55 0.06
N LEU A 29 12.94 -4.59 -0.45
CA LEU A 29 11.50 -4.77 -0.63
C LEU A 29 11.19 -5.99 -1.51
N GLY A 30 11.92 -6.18 -2.60
CA GLY A 30 11.75 -7.34 -3.50
C GLY A 30 12.15 -8.70 -2.92
N GLU A 31 12.71 -8.76 -1.70
CA GLU A 31 12.97 -10.03 -0.99
C GLU A 31 11.79 -10.43 -0.08
N VAL A 32 10.91 -9.48 0.24
CA VAL A 32 9.81 -9.67 1.21
C VAL A 32 8.42 -9.45 0.61
N ALA A 33 8.34 -8.90 -0.61
CA ALA A 33 7.09 -8.65 -1.30
C ALA A 33 7.29 -8.67 -2.83
N ASP A 34 6.25 -9.11 -3.54
CA ASP A 34 6.15 -8.94 -4.99
C ASP A 34 5.75 -7.50 -5.32
N ILE A 35 6.48 -6.89 -6.24
CA ILE A 35 6.21 -5.52 -6.69
C ILE A 35 5.41 -5.59 -7.98
N ILE A 36 4.12 -5.25 -7.88
CA ILE A 36 3.19 -5.29 -9.01
C ILE A 36 2.85 -3.86 -9.42
N GLY A 37 2.97 -3.58 -10.72
CA GLY A 37 2.59 -2.29 -11.28
C GLY A 37 1.08 -2.19 -11.44
N GLY A 38 0.52 -1.03 -11.07
CA GLY A 38 -0.87 -0.71 -11.40
C GLY A 38 -1.08 -0.45 -12.90
N GLY A 39 -2.33 -0.22 -13.28
CA GLY A 39 -2.71 0.20 -14.63
C GLY A 39 -3.46 1.53 -14.61
N THR A 40 -3.33 2.29 -15.70
CA THR A 40 -4.18 3.45 -15.99
C THR A 40 -5.12 3.05 -17.13
N PRO A 41 -6.39 2.70 -16.84
CA PRO A 41 -7.37 2.42 -17.89
C PRO A 41 -7.56 3.64 -18.78
N SER A 42 -7.79 3.41 -20.07
CA SER A 42 -8.12 4.50 -20.99
C SER A 42 -9.47 5.12 -20.60
N THR A 43 -9.53 6.44 -20.46
CA THR A 43 -10.78 7.16 -20.18
C THR A 43 -11.75 7.15 -21.36
N ASN A 44 -11.27 6.79 -22.56
CA ASN A 44 -12.07 6.78 -23.79
C ASN A 44 -12.80 5.46 -24.03
N VAL A 45 -12.57 4.44 -23.18
CA VAL A 45 -13.24 3.14 -23.27
C VAL A 45 -14.22 3.05 -22.12
N SER A 46 -15.49 3.32 -22.39
CA SER A 46 -16.54 3.41 -21.37
C SER A 46 -16.73 2.12 -20.58
N GLU A 47 -16.49 0.97 -21.22
CA GLU A 47 -16.61 -0.38 -20.69
C GLU A 47 -15.62 -0.68 -19.56
N TYR A 48 -14.60 0.16 -19.40
CA TYR A 48 -13.58 0.02 -18.35
C TYR A 48 -14.04 0.64 -17.03
N TRP A 49 -15.08 1.47 -17.04
CA TRP A 49 -15.49 2.32 -15.92
C TRP A 49 -16.86 1.91 -15.38
N ASN A 50 -17.19 2.40 -14.18
CA ASN A 50 -18.43 2.10 -13.46
C ASN A 50 -18.58 0.61 -13.10
N GLY A 51 -17.46 -0.07 -12.83
CA GLY A 51 -17.47 -1.39 -12.20
C GLY A 51 -17.49 -1.30 -10.67
N ASP A 52 -17.08 -2.39 -10.02
CA ASP A 52 -17.12 -2.52 -8.55
C ASP A 52 -15.73 -2.42 -7.89
N ILE A 53 -14.66 -2.27 -8.67
CA ILE A 53 -13.28 -2.23 -8.15
C ILE A 53 -12.83 -0.78 -8.00
N ASP A 54 -12.43 -0.39 -6.80
CA ASP A 54 -11.89 0.95 -6.55
C ASP A 54 -10.58 1.18 -7.32
N TRP A 55 -10.52 2.30 -8.06
CA TRP A 55 -9.32 2.72 -8.78
C TRP A 55 -8.86 4.08 -8.26
N TYR A 56 -7.83 4.07 -7.43
CA TYR A 56 -7.29 5.27 -6.81
C TYR A 56 -6.27 5.96 -7.70
N SER A 57 -6.44 7.27 -7.88
CA SER A 57 -5.44 8.11 -8.55
C SER A 57 -4.62 8.92 -7.55
N PRO A 58 -3.37 9.32 -7.88
CA PRO A 58 -2.59 10.19 -7.00
C PRO A 58 -3.28 11.51 -6.63
N VAL A 59 -4.09 12.06 -7.56
CA VAL A 59 -4.83 13.32 -7.35
C VAL A 59 -5.90 13.17 -6.28
N GLU A 60 -6.57 12.03 -6.27
CA GLU A 60 -7.63 11.72 -5.31
C GLU A 60 -7.08 11.48 -3.92
N ILE A 61 -5.96 10.76 -3.81
CA ILE A 61 -5.34 10.47 -2.52
C ILE A 61 -4.83 11.77 -1.87
N GLY A 62 -4.25 12.66 -2.68
CA GLY A 62 -3.94 14.05 -2.31
C GLY A 62 -3.42 14.21 -0.87
N ASN A 63 -4.26 14.79 -0.01
CA ASN A 63 -3.94 15.13 1.39
C ASN A 63 -4.68 14.25 2.43
N GLN A 64 -5.35 13.17 2.02
CA GLN A 64 -6.11 12.33 2.93
C GLN A 64 -5.25 11.14 3.41
N ILE A 65 -5.32 10.86 4.72
CA ILE A 65 -4.61 9.70 5.32
C ILE A 65 -5.48 8.43 5.24
N TYR A 66 -6.80 8.60 5.17
CA TYR A 66 -7.78 7.53 5.14
C TYR A 66 -8.82 7.79 4.05
N ILE A 67 -9.10 6.77 3.24
CA ILE A 67 -10.08 6.79 2.16
C ILE A 67 -10.79 5.44 2.18
N ASP A 68 -12.12 5.49 2.23
CA ASP A 68 -12.95 4.29 2.33
C ASP A 68 -13.59 3.89 1.00
N GLU A 69 -13.66 4.80 0.02
CA GLU A 69 -14.21 4.56 -1.31
C GLU A 69 -13.56 5.48 -2.35
N SER A 70 -13.36 4.96 -3.57
CA SER A 70 -12.78 5.75 -4.66
C SER A 70 -13.82 6.58 -5.42
N GLN A 71 -13.38 7.70 -6.00
CA GLN A 71 -14.16 8.53 -6.91
C GLN A 71 -14.46 7.83 -8.23
N LYS A 72 -13.64 6.86 -8.63
CA LYS A 72 -13.80 6.11 -9.89
C LYS A 72 -13.57 4.63 -9.65
N LYS A 73 -14.52 3.84 -10.12
CA LYS A 73 -14.42 2.38 -10.11
C LYS A 73 -14.23 1.83 -11.52
N ILE A 74 -13.47 0.74 -11.60
CA ILE A 74 -13.15 0.04 -12.84
C ILE A 74 -13.79 -1.35 -12.85
N THR A 75 -13.95 -1.89 -14.05
CA THR A 75 -14.37 -3.28 -14.23
C THR A 75 -13.20 -4.25 -14.03
N GLY A 76 -13.50 -5.50 -13.66
CA GLY A 76 -12.48 -6.54 -13.50
C GLY A 76 -11.68 -6.86 -14.77
N SER A 77 -12.23 -6.54 -15.95
CA SER A 77 -11.57 -6.75 -17.24
C SER A 77 -10.29 -5.91 -17.45
N VAL A 78 -10.10 -4.84 -16.68
CA VAL A 78 -8.95 -3.94 -16.79
C VAL A 78 -8.11 -3.85 -15.53
N ALA A 79 -8.52 -4.54 -14.47
CA ALA A 79 -7.72 -4.65 -13.27
C ALA A 79 -6.47 -5.47 -13.56
N LYS A 80 -5.30 -4.92 -13.21
CA LYS A 80 -4.03 -5.63 -13.23
C LYS A 80 -3.73 -6.06 -11.80
N PHE A 81 -3.63 -7.37 -11.61
CA PHE A 81 -3.25 -8.00 -10.35
C PHE A 81 -1.94 -8.74 -10.51
#